data_AF-A0A377M265-F1
#
_entry.id   AF-A0A377M265-F1
#
_cell.length_a   1.000
_cell.length_b   1.000
_cell.length_c   1.000
_cell.angle_alpha   90.00
_cell.angle_beta   90.00
_cell.angle_gamma   90.00
#
_symmetry.space_group_name_H-M   'P 1'
#
loop_
_entity.id
_entity.type
_entity.pdbx_description
1 polymer ?
#
loop_
_entity_poly.entity_id
_entity_poly.type
_entity_poly.pdbx_seq_one_letter_code
_entity_poly.pdbx_strand_id
1 'polypeptide(L)'
;MGLFEEGYPRDLRGYAGNPPHAQWPNQARIAVQFVLNYEEGAENHVLHGDAGSEQFLSDIIGAASYPDKHMSMDSLYEYGSRAGFWRIHHEFQKRGLPLTVFGVAMALARHPEIVAAIKAADYDVVSHGWRWIHYQNMDINQEREHLHKAVHVLTDLFGKPPAGWYTGRDSPNTRQLVVEHGGFDYDSDYYGDDLPFWTEVAAAMAAVNRT
;
A
#
# COMPACT_ATOMS: atom_id res chain seq x y z
N MET A 1 -36.82 -9.20 8.61
CA MET A 1 -35.53 -8.67 8.13
C MET A 1 -34.84 -7.76 9.15
N GLY A 2 -35.53 -7.01 10.00
CA GLY A 2 -34.93 -6.02 10.92
C GLY A 2 -34.21 -6.51 12.20
N LEU A 3 -33.68 -7.74 12.25
CA LEU A 3 -32.83 -8.18 13.39
C LEU A 3 -31.41 -8.56 12.97
N PHE A 4 -31.16 -8.76 11.67
CA PHE A 4 -29.89 -9.31 11.17
C PHE A 4 -29.06 -8.32 10.35
N GLU A 5 -29.61 -7.14 10.01
CA GLU A 5 -28.93 -6.15 9.15
C GLU A 5 -28.69 -4.79 9.82
N GLU A 6 -29.41 -4.48 10.90
CA GLU A 6 -29.32 -3.16 11.54
C GLU A 6 -27.95 -3.02 12.24
N GLY A 7 -27.07 -2.19 11.67
CA GLY A 7 -25.75 -1.88 12.23
C GLY A 7 -24.61 -2.86 11.88
N TYR A 8 -24.78 -3.76 10.91
CA TYR A 8 -23.68 -4.64 10.47
C TYR A 8 -22.79 -3.94 9.42
N PRO A 9 -21.51 -3.64 9.72
CA PRO A 9 -20.69 -2.74 8.90
C PRO A 9 -19.95 -3.46 7.75
N ARG A 10 -20.41 -4.65 7.35
CA ARG A 10 -19.76 -5.46 6.30
C ARG A 10 -20.77 -5.81 5.22
N ASP A 11 -20.41 -5.52 3.97
CA ASP A 11 -21.16 -5.98 2.82
C ASP A 11 -20.72 -7.40 2.44
N LEU A 12 -21.55 -8.39 2.78
CA LEU A 12 -21.36 -9.79 2.36
C LEU A 12 -22.08 -10.12 1.05
N ARG A 13 -22.85 -9.19 0.50
CA ARG A 13 -23.65 -9.40 -0.71
C ARG A 13 -22.87 -9.01 -1.95
N GLY A 14 -22.18 -7.86 -1.92
CA GLY A 14 -21.54 -7.28 -3.10
C GLY A 14 -22.52 -7.26 -4.27
N TYR A 15 -22.11 -7.78 -5.43
CA TYR A 15 -22.97 -7.86 -6.62
C TYR A 15 -24.02 -8.99 -6.61
N ALA A 16 -24.06 -9.84 -5.59
CA ALA A 16 -25.06 -10.91 -5.43
C ALA A 16 -25.28 -11.78 -6.69
N GLY A 17 -24.18 -12.18 -7.35
CA GLY A 17 -24.20 -13.01 -8.56
C GLY A 17 -24.57 -12.26 -9.85
N ASN A 18 -24.76 -10.94 -9.81
CA ASN A 18 -25.07 -10.09 -10.96
C ASN A 18 -24.03 -8.96 -11.12
N PRO A 19 -22.73 -9.28 -11.31
CA PRO A 19 -21.70 -8.27 -11.47
C PRO A 19 -21.95 -7.40 -12.70
N PRO A 20 -21.65 -6.09 -12.64
CA PRO A 20 -21.78 -5.22 -13.79
C PRO A 20 -20.79 -5.64 -14.88
N HIS A 21 -21.18 -5.43 -16.15
CA HIS A 21 -20.24 -5.57 -17.24
C HIS A 21 -19.26 -4.39 -17.20
N ALA A 22 -17.98 -4.66 -16.92
CA ALA A 22 -16.97 -3.62 -16.69
C ALA A 22 -16.64 -2.75 -17.92
N GLN A 23 -16.99 -3.21 -19.13
CA GLN A 23 -16.78 -2.46 -20.38
C GLN A 23 -15.32 -1.99 -20.56
N TRP A 24 -14.37 -2.90 -20.31
CA TRP A 24 -12.95 -2.58 -20.44
C TRP A 24 -12.60 -2.02 -21.83
N PRO A 25 -11.59 -1.11 -21.91
CA PRO A 25 -11.14 -0.56 -23.18
C PRO A 25 -10.85 -1.64 -24.22
N ASN A 26 -11.13 -1.33 -25.49
CA ASN A 26 -10.90 -2.23 -26.63
C ASN A 26 -11.64 -3.57 -26.53
N GLN A 27 -12.75 -3.64 -25.78
CA GLN A 27 -13.51 -4.88 -25.56
C GLN A 27 -12.65 -6.00 -24.93
N ALA A 28 -11.68 -5.64 -24.10
CA ALA A 28 -10.85 -6.61 -23.40
C ALA A 28 -11.73 -7.52 -22.51
N ARG A 29 -11.45 -8.83 -22.56
CA ARG A 29 -12.18 -9.84 -21.76
C ARG A 29 -11.75 -9.87 -20.29
N ILE A 30 -10.56 -9.36 -20.01
CA ILE A 30 -9.94 -9.30 -18.70
C ILE A 30 -9.03 -8.07 -18.64
N ALA A 31 -9.00 -7.40 -17.49
CA ALA A 31 -7.96 -6.43 -17.17
C ALA A 31 -6.94 -7.12 -16.25
N VAL A 32 -5.67 -7.09 -16.63
CA VAL A 32 -4.57 -7.60 -15.81
C VAL A 32 -3.77 -6.41 -15.31
N GLN A 33 -3.67 -6.26 -14.00
CA GLN A 33 -2.93 -5.19 -13.33
C GLN A 33 -1.78 -5.85 -12.56
N PHE A 34 -0.53 -5.49 -12.90
CA PHE A 34 0.65 -6.02 -12.25
C PHE A 34 1.09 -5.07 -11.13
N VAL A 35 1.24 -5.60 -9.91
CA VAL A 35 1.78 -4.87 -8.77
C VAL A 35 3.20 -5.33 -8.48
N LEU A 36 4.11 -4.37 -8.32
CA LEU A 36 5.40 -4.60 -7.69
C LEU A 36 5.46 -3.82 -6.39
N ASN A 37 5.45 -4.52 -5.26
CA ASN A 37 5.72 -3.88 -3.98
C ASN A 37 7.20 -3.49 -3.92
N TYR A 38 7.46 -2.33 -3.31
CA TYR A 38 8.80 -1.86 -3.01
C TYR A 38 8.86 -1.42 -1.55
N GLU A 39 9.40 -2.31 -0.72
CA GLU A 39 9.30 -2.28 0.74
C GLU A 39 10.69 -2.22 1.39
N GLU A 40 11.71 -2.64 0.64
CA GLU A 40 13.05 -2.90 1.11
C GLU A 40 13.80 -1.62 1.52
N GLY A 41 14.16 -1.55 2.80
CA GLY A 41 14.69 -0.37 3.48
C GLY A 41 13.66 0.36 4.34
N ALA A 42 12.45 -0.18 4.52
CA ALA A 42 11.41 0.40 5.35
C ALA A 42 10.69 -0.59 6.28
N GLU A 43 11.04 -1.87 6.19
CA GLU A 43 10.64 -2.96 7.08
C GLU A 43 11.04 -2.69 8.54
N ASN A 44 10.61 -3.54 9.46
CA ASN A 44 10.96 -3.40 10.88
C ASN A 44 12.47 -3.54 11.07
N HIS A 45 13.08 -2.49 11.63
CA HIS A 45 14.50 -2.49 11.90
C HIS A 45 14.83 -1.51 13.03
N VAL A 46 15.76 -1.88 13.92
CA VAL A 46 16.14 -1.02 15.05
C VAL A 46 16.72 0.34 14.62
N LEU A 47 17.34 0.43 13.43
CA LEU A 47 17.80 1.71 12.87
C LEU A 47 16.68 2.61 12.34
N HIS A 48 15.48 2.08 12.16
CA HIS A 48 14.29 2.86 11.82
C HIS A 48 13.53 3.34 13.06
N GLY A 49 13.99 2.94 14.26
CA GLY A 49 13.37 3.25 15.55
C GLY A 49 12.38 2.20 16.04
N ASP A 50 12.31 1.03 15.38
CA ASP A 50 11.40 -0.05 15.78
C ASP A 50 11.97 -0.87 16.95
N ALA A 51 11.08 -1.54 17.69
CA ALA A 51 11.48 -2.32 18.87
C ALA A 51 12.30 -3.58 18.56
N GLY A 52 12.26 -4.06 17.31
CA GLY A 52 13.04 -5.22 16.89
C GLY A 52 13.09 -5.42 15.37
N SER A 53 13.81 -6.47 14.97
CA SER A 53 14.00 -6.85 13.56
C SER A 53 12.72 -7.40 12.90
N GLU A 54 12.68 -7.32 11.57
CA GLU A 54 11.63 -7.91 10.74
C GLU A 54 11.54 -9.44 10.89
N GLN A 55 10.32 -9.95 10.65
CA GLN A 55 9.96 -11.36 10.72
C GLN A 55 9.23 -11.84 9.47
N PHE A 56 8.59 -10.93 8.74
CA PHE A 56 7.66 -11.24 7.67
C PHE A 56 8.34 -11.31 6.30
N LEU A 57 7.69 -12.00 5.35
CA LEU A 57 8.07 -12.16 3.93
C LEU A 57 9.59 -12.25 3.65
N SER A 58 10.24 -13.23 4.27
CA SER A 58 11.63 -13.58 3.97
C SER A 58 11.77 -15.09 3.77
N ASP A 59 12.96 -15.52 3.34
CA ASP A 59 13.30 -16.95 3.23
C ASP A 59 13.42 -17.64 4.61
N ILE A 60 13.43 -16.88 5.71
CA ILE A 60 13.50 -17.40 7.09
C ILE A 60 12.09 -17.50 7.66
N ILE A 61 11.38 -18.56 7.27
CA ILE A 61 10.00 -18.80 7.73
C ILE A 61 9.96 -18.97 9.25
N GLY A 62 9.14 -18.16 9.92
CA GLY A 62 9.01 -18.19 11.38
C GLY A 62 10.16 -17.51 12.12
N ALA A 63 10.88 -16.59 11.47
CA ALA A 63 11.92 -15.79 12.12
C ALA A 63 11.40 -15.12 13.41
N ALA A 64 12.20 -15.16 14.47
CA ALA A 64 11.97 -14.35 15.66
C ALA A 64 12.35 -12.88 15.40
N SER A 65 11.68 -11.97 16.11
CA SER A 65 12.13 -10.57 16.19
C SER A 65 13.15 -10.44 17.32
N TYR A 66 14.25 -9.75 17.04
CA TYR A 66 15.29 -9.45 18.02
C TYR A 66 15.31 -7.95 18.32
N PRO A 67 15.51 -7.52 19.58
CA PRO A 67 15.73 -6.11 19.92
C PRO A 67 17.15 -5.64 19.54
N ASP A 68 17.63 -6.10 18.39
CA ASP A 68 18.91 -5.80 17.76
C ASP A 68 18.78 -6.09 16.25
N LYS A 69 19.85 -5.87 15.49
CA LYS A 69 19.92 -6.19 14.07
C LYS A 69 19.82 -7.69 13.83
N HIS A 70 19.11 -8.08 12.79
CA HIS A 70 19.06 -9.46 12.31
C HIS A 70 19.76 -9.51 10.95
N MET A 71 21.09 -9.58 10.97
CA MET A 71 21.93 -9.43 9.76
C MET A 71 21.51 -10.32 8.57
N SER A 72 21.02 -11.54 8.82
CA SER A 72 20.50 -12.41 7.77
C SER A 72 19.23 -11.82 7.13
N MET A 73 18.29 -11.34 7.94
CA MET A 73 17.07 -10.65 7.48
C MET A 73 17.42 -9.41 6.68
N ASP A 74 18.34 -8.57 7.18
CA ASP A 74 18.79 -7.36 6.50
C ASP A 74 19.28 -7.69 5.08
N SER A 75 20.14 -8.71 4.95
CA SER A 75 20.69 -9.11 3.64
C SER A 75 19.64 -9.69 2.67
N LEU A 76 18.56 -10.29 3.18
CA LEU A 76 17.45 -10.79 2.35
C LEU A 76 16.64 -9.63 1.79
N TYR A 77 16.34 -8.62 2.60
CA TYR A 77 15.70 -7.39 2.13
C TYR A 77 16.61 -6.61 1.17
N GLU A 78 17.90 -6.48 1.47
CA GLU A 78 18.86 -5.86 0.56
C GLU A 78 18.90 -6.52 -0.82
N TYR A 79 18.63 -7.83 -0.94
CA TYR A 79 18.59 -8.48 -2.25
C TYR A 79 17.50 -7.91 -3.17
N GLY A 80 16.32 -7.60 -2.60
CA GLY A 80 15.20 -7.01 -3.33
C GLY A 80 15.56 -5.68 -3.99
N SER A 81 16.13 -4.75 -3.23
CA SER A 81 16.55 -3.44 -3.72
C SER A 81 17.81 -3.51 -4.61
N ARG A 82 18.78 -4.39 -4.29
CA ARG A 82 20.05 -4.46 -5.02
C ARG A 82 19.96 -5.22 -6.34
N ALA A 83 19.08 -6.21 -6.45
CA ALA A 83 19.05 -7.13 -7.58
C ALA A 83 17.63 -7.50 -8.04
N GLY A 84 16.70 -7.74 -7.11
CA GLY A 84 15.33 -8.16 -7.39
C GLY A 84 14.59 -7.17 -8.29
N PHE A 85 14.53 -5.91 -7.88
CA PHE A 85 13.88 -4.82 -8.60
C PHE A 85 14.36 -4.74 -10.06
N TRP A 86 15.69 -4.67 -10.27
CA TRP A 86 16.27 -4.51 -11.61
C TRP A 86 15.91 -5.67 -12.54
N ARG A 87 15.89 -6.90 -12.03
CA ARG A 87 15.50 -8.07 -12.84
C ARG A 87 14.06 -7.98 -13.30
N ILE A 88 13.14 -7.57 -12.42
CA ILE A 88 11.71 -7.41 -12.74
C ILE A 88 11.51 -6.24 -13.68
N HIS A 89 12.08 -5.07 -13.36
CA HIS A 89 12.03 -3.86 -14.17
C HIS A 89 12.48 -4.13 -15.62
N HIS A 90 13.63 -4.79 -15.81
CA HIS A 90 14.12 -5.11 -17.15
C HIS A 90 13.17 -6.03 -17.93
N GLU A 91 12.49 -6.96 -17.27
CA GLU A 91 11.55 -7.85 -17.94
C GLU A 91 10.27 -7.12 -18.41
N PHE A 92 9.76 -6.18 -17.60
CA PHE A 92 8.62 -5.34 -17.99
C PHE A 92 9.00 -4.37 -19.12
N GLN A 93 10.16 -3.73 -19.03
CA GLN A 93 10.69 -2.84 -20.08
C GLN A 93 10.89 -3.58 -21.40
N LYS A 94 11.48 -4.78 -21.37
CA LYS A 94 11.68 -5.63 -22.55
C LYS A 94 10.37 -5.95 -23.28
N ARG A 95 9.26 -6.09 -22.53
CA ARG A 95 7.94 -6.43 -23.05
C ARG A 95 7.07 -5.21 -23.37
N GLY A 96 7.51 -4.00 -22.99
CA GLY A 96 6.70 -2.79 -23.10
C GLY A 96 5.40 -2.86 -22.28
N LEU A 97 5.42 -3.53 -21.12
CA LEU A 97 4.25 -3.68 -20.26
C LEU A 97 4.25 -2.64 -19.13
N PRO A 98 3.07 -2.11 -18.75
CA PRO A 98 2.94 -1.22 -17.60
C PRO A 98 3.04 -2.01 -16.28
N LEU A 99 3.35 -1.28 -15.22
CA LEU A 99 3.45 -1.78 -13.85
C LEU A 99 2.97 -0.69 -12.89
N THR A 100 2.26 -1.08 -11.83
CA THR A 100 2.02 -0.18 -10.68
C THR A 100 2.96 -0.58 -9.55
N VAL A 101 3.70 0.39 -9.02
CA VAL A 101 4.56 0.21 -7.86
C VAL A 101 3.76 0.55 -6.61
N PHE A 102 3.65 -0.40 -5.69
CA PHE A 102 3.19 -0.15 -4.33
C PHE A 102 4.42 0.25 -3.52
N GLY A 103 4.65 1.56 -3.46
CA GLY A 103 5.89 2.14 -2.98
C GLY A 103 5.80 2.59 -1.53
N VAL A 104 6.57 1.96 -0.65
CA VAL A 104 6.72 2.44 0.73
C VAL A 104 7.60 3.69 0.69
N ALA A 105 7.09 4.81 1.21
CA ALA A 105 7.72 6.10 1.01
C ALA A 105 9.15 6.17 1.59
N MET A 106 9.39 5.56 2.75
CA MET A 106 10.75 5.44 3.32
C MET A 106 11.68 4.62 2.41
N ALA A 107 11.22 3.50 1.84
CA ALA A 107 12.04 2.63 1.00
C ALA A 107 12.47 3.34 -0.29
N LEU A 108 11.52 4.00 -0.96
CA LEU A 108 11.79 4.76 -2.18
C LEU A 108 12.71 5.97 -1.91
N ALA A 109 12.52 6.67 -0.79
CA ALA A 109 13.40 7.78 -0.41
C ALA A 109 14.86 7.37 -0.19
N ARG A 110 15.13 6.09 0.11
CA ARG A 110 16.50 5.55 0.27
C ARG A 110 17.16 5.17 -1.05
N HIS A 111 16.40 5.04 -2.14
CA HIS A 111 16.90 4.51 -3.42
C HIS A 111 16.57 5.44 -4.59
N PRO A 112 17.26 6.60 -4.70
CA PRO A 112 17.00 7.58 -5.75
C PRO A 112 17.19 7.03 -7.17
N GLU A 113 18.08 6.06 -7.37
CA GLU A 113 18.28 5.39 -8.66
C GLU A 113 17.04 4.57 -9.08
N ILE A 114 16.36 3.93 -8.13
CA ILE A 114 15.13 3.17 -8.37
C ILE A 114 13.98 4.14 -8.66
N VAL A 115 13.88 5.25 -7.92
CA VAL A 115 12.93 6.32 -8.22
C VAL A 115 13.14 6.86 -9.65
N ALA A 116 14.38 7.07 -10.06
CA ALA A 116 14.71 7.51 -11.41
C ALA A 116 14.28 6.47 -12.47
N ALA A 117 14.49 5.18 -12.21
CA ALA A 117 14.05 4.11 -13.11
C ALA A 117 12.53 4.01 -13.24
N ILE A 118 11.79 4.13 -12.12
CA ILE A 118 10.32 4.17 -12.09
C ILE A 118 9.80 5.34 -12.93
N LYS A 119 10.37 6.53 -12.77
CA LYS A 119 10.02 7.71 -13.58
C LYS A 119 10.31 7.52 -15.06
N ALA A 120 11.50 7.02 -15.39
CA ALA A 120 11.90 6.80 -16.78
C ALA A 120 11.01 5.77 -17.49
N ALA A 121 10.50 4.80 -16.74
CA ALA A 121 9.59 3.77 -17.21
C ALA A 121 8.11 4.21 -17.28
N ASP A 122 7.78 5.39 -16.76
CA ASP A 122 6.40 5.86 -16.58
C ASP A 122 5.50 4.85 -15.86
N TYR A 123 6.04 4.20 -14.82
CA TYR A 123 5.26 3.33 -13.96
C TYR A 123 4.34 4.15 -13.05
N ASP A 124 3.14 3.63 -12.81
CA ASP A 124 2.24 4.19 -11.80
C ASP A 124 2.80 3.94 -10.39
N VAL A 125 2.54 4.85 -9.46
CA VAL A 125 3.00 4.76 -8.08
C VAL A 125 1.83 4.99 -7.13
N VAL A 126 1.50 3.92 -6.40
CA VAL A 126 0.53 3.90 -5.31
C VAL A 126 1.28 4.00 -3.99
N SER A 127 0.72 4.77 -3.06
CA SER A 127 1.30 4.84 -1.72
C SER A 127 1.15 3.51 -1.01
N HIS A 128 2.28 2.90 -0.63
CA HIS A 128 2.30 1.74 0.26
C HIS A 128 2.60 2.12 1.72
N GLY A 129 2.16 3.32 2.13
CA GLY A 129 2.40 3.87 3.46
C GLY A 129 3.80 4.46 3.66
N TRP A 130 4.03 5.03 4.86
CA TRP A 130 5.32 5.61 5.23
C TRP A 130 6.34 4.53 5.61
N ARG A 131 5.86 3.50 6.30
CA ARG A 131 6.61 2.36 6.82
C ARG A 131 5.91 1.07 6.41
N TRP A 132 6.70 0.02 6.20
CA TRP A 132 6.18 -1.32 5.99
C TRP A 132 6.13 -2.09 7.32
N ILE A 133 5.11 -1.81 8.12
CA ILE A 133 4.91 -2.37 9.47
C ILE A 133 3.45 -2.77 9.66
N HIS A 134 3.12 -3.38 10.79
CA HIS A 134 1.75 -3.79 11.09
C HIS A 134 0.98 -2.64 11.77
N TYR A 135 -0.06 -2.10 11.12
CA TYR A 135 -0.82 -0.94 11.60
C TYR A 135 -2.01 -1.28 12.51
N GLN A 136 -2.45 -2.54 12.55
CA GLN A 136 -3.59 -3.04 13.34
C GLN A 136 -3.79 -2.42 14.74
N ASN A 137 -2.70 -2.17 15.48
CA ASN A 137 -2.74 -1.66 16.86
C ASN A 137 -2.11 -0.25 16.99
N MET A 138 -1.87 0.44 15.87
CA MET A 138 -1.28 1.78 15.89
C MET A 138 -2.29 2.80 16.43
N ASP A 139 -1.79 3.79 17.17
CA ASP A 139 -2.60 4.96 17.52
C ASP A 139 -3.05 5.69 16.25
N ILE A 140 -4.33 6.06 16.18
CA ILE A 140 -4.91 6.68 14.99
C ILE A 140 -4.20 7.99 14.60
N ASN A 141 -3.66 8.76 15.56
CA ASN A 141 -2.95 10.00 15.23
C ASN A 141 -1.58 9.69 14.63
N GLN A 142 -0.88 8.68 15.16
CA GLN A 142 0.38 8.21 14.59
C GLN A 142 0.18 7.65 13.16
N GLU A 143 -0.89 6.89 12.93
CA GLU A 143 -1.22 6.38 11.60
C GLU A 143 -1.54 7.52 10.62
N ARG A 144 -2.29 8.54 11.07
CA ARG A 144 -2.56 9.74 10.28
C ARG A 144 -1.27 10.50 9.93
N GLU A 145 -0.35 10.64 10.87
CA GLU A 145 0.97 11.24 10.62
C GLU A 145 1.77 10.43 9.59
N HIS A 146 1.76 9.10 9.69
CA HIS A 146 2.38 8.21 8.70
C HIS A 146 1.75 8.40 7.32
N LEU A 147 0.42 8.52 7.22
CA LEU A 147 -0.26 8.78 5.95
C LEU A 147 0.19 10.10 5.32
N HIS A 148 0.11 11.21 6.06
CA HIS A 148 0.52 12.51 5.54
C HIS A 148 2.00 12.53 5.13
N LYS A 149 2.86 11.88 5.92
CA LYS A 149 4.28 11.80 5.62
C LYS A 149 4.56 11.00 4.36
N ALA A 150 3.84 9.89 4.15
CA ALA A 150 3.96 9.09 2.93
C ALA A 150 3.56 9.91 1.70
N VAL A 151 2.39 10.56 1.75
CA VAL A 151 1.90 11.41 0.66
C VAL A 151 2.89 12.52 0.35
N HIS A 152 3.39 13.22 1.36
CA HIS A 152 4.35 14.30 1.17
C HIS A 152 5.64 13.82 0.50
N VAL A 153 6.27 12.76 1.02
CA VAL A 153 7.53 12.23 0.48
C VAL A 153 7.35 11.70 -0.94
N LEU A 154 6.26 10.97 -1.22
CA LEU A 154 6.00 10.47 -2.57
C LEU A 154 5.70 11.63 -3.54
N THR A 155 5.01 12.67 -3.09
CA THR A 155 4.79 13.88 -3.90
C THR A 155 6.12 14.56 -4.24
N ASP A 156 7.02 14.70 -3.28
CA ASP A 156 8.35 15.28 -3.52
C ASP A 156 9.18 14.42 -4.48
N LEU A 157 9.11 13.09 -4.30
CA LEU A 157 9.84 12.16 -5.16
C LEU A 157 9.31 12.14 -6.58
N PHE A 158 8.00 12.19 -6.83
CA PHE A 158 7.40 11.99 -8.16
C PHE A 158 6.78 13.24 -8.80
N GLY A 159 6.73 14.36 -8.09
CA GLY A 159 6.20 15.64 -8.56
C GLY A 159 4.67 15.74 -8.57
N LYS A 160 3.97 14.68 -8.16
CA LYS A 160 2.51 14.62 -8.03
C LYS A 160 2.14 13.69 -6.86
N PRO A 161 1.01 13.92 -6.17
CA PRO A 161 0.56 13.01 -5.13
C PRO A 161 0.16 11.65 -5.72
N PRO A 162 0.31 10.56 -4.95
CA PRO A 162 -0.16 9.23 -5.36
C PRO A 162 -1.69 9.21 -5.46
N ALA A 163 -2.21 8.62 -6.54
CA ALA A 163 -3.66 8.52 -6.76
C ALA A 163 -4.31 7.35 -5.98
N GLY A 164 -3.53 6.33 -5.61
CA GLY A 164 -4.01 5.18 -4.85
C GLY A 164 -3.32 5.02 -3.50
N TRP A 165 -3.97 4.27 -2.60
CA TRP A 165 -3.44 3.86 -1.31
C TRP A 165 -3.56 2.35 -1.07
N TYR A 166 -2.54 1.74 -0.47
CA TYR A 166 -2.57 0.37 0.04
C TYR A 166 -1.67 0.26 1.29
N THR A 167 -2.17 -0.17 2.43
CA THR A 167 -1.34 -0.43 3.62
C THR A 167 -0.92 -1.91 3.71
N GLY A 168 -1.77 -2.82 3.26
CA GLY A 168 -1.61 -4.27 3.40
C GLY A 168 -1.95 -4.76 4.80
N ARG A 169 -1.04 -4.58 5.77
CA ARG A 169 -1.28 -4.93 7.19
C ARG A 169 -1.94 -3.76 7.91
N ASP A 170 -3.12 -3.39 7.43
CA ASP A 170 -3.90 -2.21 7.81
C ASP A 170 -4.40 -2.22 9.27
N SER A 171 -5.13 -1.16 9.61
CA SER A 171 -5.83 -0.97 10.88
C SER A 171 -7.33 -0.78 10.63
N PRO A 172 -8.18 -0.92 11.66
CA PRO A 172 -9.61 -0.60 11.56
C PRO A 172 -9.89 0.85 11.15
N ASN A 173 -8.90 1.75 11.26
CA ASN A 173 -9.03 3.16 10.93
C ASN A 173 -8.44 3.53 9.56
N THR A 174 -7.66 2.66 8.92
CA THR A 174 -6.89 3.02 7.72
C THR A 174 -7.76 3.60 6.62
N ARG A 175 -8.86 2.93 6.24
CA ARG A 175 -9.75 3.41 5.18
C ARG A 175 -10.45 4.72 5.56
N GLN A 176 -10.79 4.91 6.84
CA GLN A 176 -11.31 6.19 7.32
C GLN A 176 -10.29 7.31 7.12
N LEU A 177 -9.02 7.08 7.46
CA LEU A 177 -7.93 8.06 7.29
C LEU A 177 -7.67 8.38 5.81
N VAL A 178 -7.74 7.39 4.92
CA VAL A 178 -7.63 7.56 3.47
C VAL A 178 -8.74 8.47 2.93
N VAL A 179 -9.98 8.24 3.36
CA VAL A 179 -11.14 9.08 2.98
C VAL A 179 -11.04 10.48 3.60
N GLU A 180 -10.64 10.60 4.88
CA GLU A 180 -10.41 11.88 5.56
C GLU A 180 -9.36 12.74 4.85
N HIS A 181 -8.30 12.13 4.31
CA HIS A 181 -7.27 12.84 3.53
C HIS A 181 -7.84 13.44 2.23
N GLY A 182 -8.77 12.73 1.57
CA GLY A 182 -9.53 13.23 0.42
C GLY A 182 -8.75 13.41 -0.89
N GLY A 183 -7.49 12.97 -0.94
CA GLY A 183 -6.60 13.13 -2.09
C GLY A 183 -6.39 11.88 -2.96
N PHE A 184 -7.15 10.80 -2.73
CA PHE A 184 -7.00 9.52 -3.44
C PHE A 184 -8.21 9.22 -4.31
N ASP A 185 -7.96 8.60 -5.46
CA ASP A 185 -8.98 8.10 -6.39
C ASP A 185 -9.47 6.70 -5.98
N TYR A 186 -8.62 5.90 -5.33
CA TYR A 186 -8.94 4.53 -4.90
C TYR A 186 -8.08 4.05 -3.71
N ASP A 187 -8.58 3.04 -2.99
CA ASP A 187 -7.79 2.20 -2.08
C ASP A 187 -7.77 0.74 -2.56
N SER A 188 -6.76 -0.02 -2.14
CA SER A 188 -6.62 -1.44 -2.50
C SER A 188 -6.55 -2.38 -1.28
N ASP A 189 -6.89 -1.90 -0.09
CA ASP A 189 -6.94 -2.70 1.14
C ASP A 189 -8.24 -3.54 1.22
N TYR A 190 -8.55 -4.27 0.14
CA TYR A 190 -9.73 -5.11 0.04
C TYR A 190 -9.51 -6.29 -0.90
N TYR A 191 -9.91 -7.48 -0.45
CA TYR A 191 -9.65 -8.75 -1.16
C TYR A 191 -10.94 -9.52 -1.47
N GLY A 192 -12.10 -8.84 -1.44
CA GLY A 192 -13.41 -9.48 -1.43
C GLY A 192 -14.18 -9.47 -2.74
N ASP A 193 -13.60 -9.03 -3.86
CA ASP A 193 -14.28 -9.03 -5.17
C ASP A 193 -13.27 -9.13 -6.34
N ASP A 194 -13.75 -9.48 -7.52
CA ASP A 194 -12.99 -9.55 -8.78
C ASP A 194 -13.11 -8.24 -9.61
N LEU A 195 -13.98 -7.31 -9.20
CA LEU A 195 -14.20 -6.01 -9.83
C LEU A 195 -14.05 -4.85 -8.83
N PRO A 196 -13.67 -3.64 -9.29
CA PRO A 196 -13.75 -2.44 -8.47
C PRO A 196 -15.20 -2.11 -8.11
N PHE A 197 -15.41 -1.66 -6.87
CA PHE A 197 -16.72 -1.21 -6.38
C PHE A 197 -16.55 0.00 -5.46
N TRP A 198 -17.67 0.66 -5.16
CA TRP A 198 -17.70 1.75 -4.18
C TRP A 198 -18.10 1.21 -2.82
N THR A 199 -17.40 1.63 -1.77
CA THR A 199 -17.74 1.30 -0.39
C THR A 199 -18.03 2.57 0.40
N GLU A 200 -19.02 2.53 1.28
CA GLU A 200 -19.29 3.62 2.20
C GLU A 200 -18.37 3.51 3.41
N VAL A 201 -17.69 4.61 3.73
CA VAL A 201 -16.75 4.67 4.85
C VAL A 201 -17.28 5.67 5.85
N ALA A 202 -17.44 5.25 7.10
CA ALA A 202 -17.85 6.14 8.16
C ALA A 202 -16.75 7.19 8.39
N ALA A 203 -17.02 8.45 8.04
CA ALA A 203 -16.16 9.57 8.41
C ALA A 203 -16.36 9.88 9.90
N ALA A 204 -15.29 10.20 10.63
CA ALA A 204 -15.46 10.82 11.94
C ALA A 204 -16.23 12.13 11.74
N MET A 205 -17.30 12.34 12.52
CA MET A 205 -17.93 13.66 12.58
C MET A 205 -16.86 14.64 13.07
N ALA A 206 -16.36 15.49 12.17
CA ALA A 206 -15.57 16.63 12.58
C ALA A 206 -16.40 17.39 13.63
N ALA A 207 -15.86 17.50 14.85
CA ALA A 207 -16.44 18.38 15.85
C ALA A 207 -16.40 19.78 15.26
N VAL A 208 -17.52 20.22 14.68
CA VAL A 208 -17.71 21.59 14.24
C VAL A 208 -17.73 22.42 15.51
N ASN A 209 -16.57 22.89 15.95
CA ASN A 209 -16.47 24.01 16.87
C ASN A 209 -17.02 25.23 16.15
N ARG A 210 -18.34 25.42 16.25
CA ARG A 210 -18.96 26.71 15.97
C ARG A 210 -18.48 27.66 17.05
N THR A 211 -17.56 28.55 16.67
CA THR A 211 -17.24 29.78 17.39
C THR A 211 -18.49 30.62 17.61
#